data_AF-A0A7Y4YHL2-F1
#
_entry.id   AF-A0A7Y4YHL2-F1
#
_cell.length_a   1.000
_cell.length_b   1.000
_cell.length_c   1.000
_cell.angle_alpha   90.00
_cell.angle_beta   90.00
_cell.angle_gamma   90.00
#
_symmetry.space_group_name_H-M   'P 1'
#
loop_
_entity.id
_entity.type
_entity.pdbx_description
1 polymer ?
#
loop_
_entity_poly.entity_id
_entity_poly.type
_entity_poly.pdbx_seq_one_letter_code
_entity_poly.pdbx_strand_id
1 'polypeptide(L)'
;MPIDEIEQKVSERYARAASTGEQMCCPTSYDMANLKSFIPEEVLKISYGCGTPAGLKTVRPGETVLDIGSGGGIDCFEASRLVGPTGRVIGIDMTDTMLE
;
A
#
# COMPACT_ATOMS: atom_id res chain seq x y z
N MET A 1 1.59 28.04 6.56
CA MET A 1 1.52 26.82 7.39
C MET A 1 2.94 26.30 7.50
N PRO A 2 3.51 26.12 8.71
CA PRO A 2 4.78 25.45 8.91
C PRO A 2 4.75 24.03 8.31
N ILE A 3 5.91 23.51 7.88
CA ILE A 3 5.96 22.18 7.22
C ILE A 3 5.51 21.06 8.17
N ASP A 4 5.91 21.14 9.45
CA ASP A 4 5.50 20.20 10.49
C ASP A 4 3.97 20.12 10.66
N GLU A 5 3.28 21.26 10.52
CA GLU A 5 1.81 21.29 10.59
C GLU A 5 1.16 20.62 9.37
N ILE A 6 1.80 20.67 8.21
CA ILE A 6 1.35 19.96 7.00
C ILE A 6 1.56 18.46 7.18
N GLU A 7 2.76 18.04 7.58
CA GLU A 7 3.11 16.63 7.80
C GLU A 7 2.18 15.99 8.83
N GLN A 8 1.91 16.68 9.94
CA GLN A 8 0.98 16.21 10.95
C GLN A 8 -0.43 16.01 10.38
N LYS A 9 -0.98 17.00 9.67
CA LYS A 9 -2.32 16.89 9.07
C LYS A 9 -2.42 15.76 8.04
N VAL A 10 -1.37 15.54 7.27
CA VAL A 10 -1.29 14.43 6.33
C VAL A 10 -1.28 13.11 7.10
N SER A 11 -0.39 12.94 8.09
CA SER A 11 -0.32 11.73 8.91
C SER A 11 -1.65 11.40 9.58
N GLU A 12 -2.30 12.39 10.22
CA GLU A 12 -3.61 12.22 10.86
C GLU A 12 -4.69 11.76 9.86
N ARG A 13 -4.65 12.28 8.63
CA ARG A 13 -5.61 11.92 7.58
C ARG A 13 -5.49 10.46 7.14
N TYR A 14 -4.27 9.95 6.99
CA TYR A 14 -4.01 8.56 6.63
C TYR A 14 -4.26 7.62 7.82
N ALA A 15 -3.84 7.98 9.03
CA ALA A 15 -4.12 7.19 10.24
C ALA A 15 -5.63 7.00 10.48
N ARG A 16 -6.42 8.07 10.25
CA ARG A 16 -7.88 7.99 10.29
C ARG A 16 -8.43 7.03 9.24
N ALA A 17 -7.91 7.07 8.00
CA ALA A 17 -8.36 6.18 6.95
C ALA A 17 -8.13 4.71 7.31
N ALA A 18 -6.95 4.37 7.84
CA ALA A 18 -6.63 3.04 8.33
C ALA A 18 -7.59 2.59 9.44
N SER A 19 -7.89 3.47 10.40
CA SER A 19 -8.73 3.15 11.56
C SER A 19 -10.23 3.04 11.25
N THR A 20 -10.71 3.74 10.21
CA THR A 20 -12.15 3.86 9.90
C THR A 20 -12.56 3.07 8.66
N GLY A 21 -11.61 2.61 7.86
CA GLY A 21 -11.88 2.03 6.54
C GLY A 21 -12.39 3.06 5.53
N GLU A 22 -12.18 4.37 5.78
CA GLU A 22 -12.50 5.43 4.81
C GLU A 22 -11.86 5.11 3.46
N GLN A 23 -12.63 5.19 2.36
CA GLN A 23 -12.15 4.87 1.01
C GLN A 23 -12.01 6.13 0.16
N MET A 24 -11.07 6.13 -0.79
CA MET A 24 -10.99 7.16 -1.83
C MET A 24 -12.01 6.90 -2.95
N CYS A 25 -12.54 7.97 -3.54
CA CYS A 25 -13.31 7.89 -4.78
C CYS A 25 -12.33 7.95 -5.96
N CYS A 26 -11.85 6.79 -6.42
CA CYS A 26 -10.95 6.67 -7.57
C CYS A 26 -11.67 6.05 -8.77
N PRO A 27 -11.28 6.39 -10.02
CA PRO A 27 -11.82 5.77 -11.24
C PRO A 27 -11.29 4.34 -11.48
N THR A 28 -10.28 3.93 -10.72
CA THR A 28 -9.62 2.63 -10.80
C THR A 28 -9.74 1.90 -9.46
N SER A 29 -9.58 0.58 -9.48
CA SER A 29 -9.64 -0.28 -8.30
C SER A 29 -8.72 -1.48 -8.43
N TYR A 30 -8.45 -2.11 -7.29
CA TYR A 30 -7.77 -3.40 -7.24
C TYR A 30 -8.69 -4.55 -7.69
N ASP A 31 -8.11 -5.61 -8.24
CA ASP A 31 -8.79 -6.90 -8.38
C ASP A 31 -8.88 -7.59 -7.01
N MET A 32 -9.85 -7.14 -6.19
CA MET A 32 -10.02 -7.63 -4.82
C MET A 32 -10.30 -9.13 -4.75
N ALA A 33 -10.86 -9.74 -5.79
CA ALA A 33 -11.09 -11.19 -5.82
C ALA A 33 -9.75 -11.94 -5.90
N ASN A 34 -8.83 -11.45 -6.75
CA ASN A 34 -7.48 -12.00 -6.81
C ASN A 34 -6.71 -11.76 -5.51
N LEU A 35 -6.70 -10.52 -4.99
CA LEU A 35 -5.93 -10.15 -3.81
C LEU A 35 -6.32 -10.93 -2.54
N LYS A 36 -7.63 -11.16 -2.33
CA LYS A 36 -8.13 -11.96 -1.20
C LYS A 36 -7.61 -13.40 -1.17
N SER A 37 -7.10 -13.92 -2.29
CA SER A 37 -6.56 -15.28 -2.33
C SER A 37 -5.19 -15.43 -1.65
N PHE A 38 -4.48 -14.33 -1.35
CA PHE A 38 -3.13 -14.39 -0.79
C PHE A 38 -2.75 -13.24 0.16
N ILE A 39 -3.53 -12.15 0.20
CA ILE A 39 -3.29 -11.02 1.12
C ILE A 39 -4.20 -11.16 2.35
N PRO A 40 -3.67 -10.99 3.58
CA PRO A 40 -4.48 -10.95 4.79
C PRO A 40 -5.61 -9.91 4.71
N GLU A 41 -6.79 -10.23 5.24
CA GLU A 41 -7.95 -9.34 5.17
C GLU A 41 -7.70 -7.99 5.85
N GLU A 42 -6.89 -7.96 6.90
CA GLU A 42 -6.51 -6.76 7.64
C GLU A 42 -5.80 -5.74 6.74
N VAL A 43 -4.83 -6.18 5.93
CA VAL A 43 -4.13 -5.34 4.95
C VAL A 43 -5.09 -4.77 3.91
N LEU A 44 -6.06 -5.59 3.45
CA LEU A 44 -7.04 -5.16 2.47
C LEU A 44 -8.01 -4.11 3.00
N LYS A 45 -8.34 -4.16 4.30
CA LYS A 45 -9.30 -3.23 4.94
C LYS A 45 -8.72 -1.83 5.16
N ILE A 46 -7.43 -1.75 5.44
CA ILE A 46 -6.75 -0.47 5.73
C ILE A 46 -6.17 0.18 4.46
N SER A 47 -6.33 -0.47 3.31
CA SER A 47 -5.88 0.07 2.02
C SER A 47 -6.54 1.42 1.72
N TYR A 48 -5.71 2.41 1.44
CA TYR A 48 -6.12 3.76 1.10
C TYR A 48 -5.43 4.25 -0.17
N GLY A 49 -5.85 3.69 -1.32
CA GLY A 49 -5.26 3.96 -2.63
C GLY A 49 -6.25 3.82 -3.79
N CYS A 50 -5.74 3.96 -5.02
CA CYS A 50 -6.56 3.95 -6.24
C CYS A 50 -6.44 2.66 -7.08
N GLY A 51 -5.81 1.59 -6.57
CA GLY A 51 -5.62 0.35 -7.34
C GLY A 51 -4.17 0.06 -7.68
N THR A 52 -3.96 -1.06 -8.38
CA THR A 52 -2.64 -1.61 -8.68
C THR A 52 -1.75 -0.64 -9.49
N PRO A 53 -0.49 -0.41 -9.08
CA PRO A 53 0.44 0.45 -9.81
C PRO A 53 0.67 -0.02 -11.25
N ALA A 54 0.67 0.92 -12.21
CA ALA A 54 0.88 0.61 -13.63
C ALA A 54 2.21 -0.12 -13.91
N GLY A 55 3.25 0.20 -13.13
CA GLY A 55 4.57 -0.42 -13.22
C GLY A 55 4.65 -1.83 -12.66
N LEU A 56 3.66 -2.30 -11.89
CA LEU A 56 3.76 -3.57 -11.18
C LEU A 56 3.94 -4.76 -12.13
N LYS A 57 3.35 -4.69 -13.33
CA LYS A 57 3.46 -5.74 -14.36
C LYS A 57 4.84 -5.87 -14.99
N THR A 58 5.76 -4.94 -14.75
CA THR A 58 7.13 -4.98 -15.31
C THR A 58 8.12 -5.67 -14.37
N VAL A 59 7.72 -5.93 -13.12
CA VAL A 59 8.52 -6.60 -12.09
C VAL A 59 8.87 -8.01 -12.52
N ARG A 60 10.15 -8.38 -12.34
CA ARG A 60 10.69 -9.70 -12.68
C ARG A 60 11.14 -10.47 -11.43
N PRO A 61 11.17 -11.81 -11.50
CA PRO A 61 11.72 -12.63 -10.43
C PRO A 61 13.16 -12.23 -10.06
N GLY A 62 13.45 -12.17 -8.77
CA GLY A 62 14.75 -11.80 -8.21
C GLY A 62 15.01 -10.29 -8.12
N GLU A 63 14.11 -9.43 -8.59
CA GLU A 63 14.27 -7.98 -8.46
C GLU A 63 14.03 -7.48 -7.03
N THR A 64 14.50 -6.26 -6.77
CA THR A 64 14.14 -5.50 -5.56
C THR A 64 13.17 -4.38 -5.94
N VAL A 65 12.02 -4.35 -5.29
CA VAL A 65 10.97 -3.33 -5.48
C VAL A 65 10.93 -2.40 -4.28
N LEU A 66 10.82 -1.09 -4.53
CA LEU A 66 10.56 -0.07 -3.52
C LEU A 66 9.15 0.49 -3.76
N ASP A 67 8.32 0.47 -2.73
CA ASP A 67 6.97 1.01 -2.70
C ASP A 67 6.95 2.24 -1.77
N ILE A 68 6.57 3.40 -2.32
CA ILE A 68 6.63 4.71 -1.62
C ILE A 68 5.22 5.16 -1.29
N GLY A 69 4.91 5.24 0.01
CA GLY A 69 3.54 5.40 0.50
C GLY A 69 2.82 4.05 0.52
N SER A 70 3.48 3.02 1.04
CA SER A 70 3.01 1.63 0.97
C SER A 70 1.70 1.38 1.74
N GLY A 71 1.32 2.29 2.64
CA GLY A 71 0.20 2.11 3.55
C GLY A 71 0.32 0.78 4.30
N GLY A 72 -0.81 0.06 4.41
CA GLY A 72 -0.87 -1.31 4.94
C GLY A 72 -0.17 -2.38 4.10
N GLY A 73 0.39 -2.02 2.94
CA GLY A 73 1.28 -2.88 2.16
C GLY A 73 0.61 -3.69 1.05
N ILE A 74 -0.60 -3.35 0.60
CA ILE A 74 -1.32 -4.12 -0.45
C ILE A 74 -0.46 -4.33 -1.71
N ASP A 75 0.21 -3.27 -2.18
CA ASP A 75 1.09 -3.30 -3.34
C ASP A 75 2.39 -4.06 -3.04
N CYS A 76 2.90 -3.96 -1.80
CA CYS A 76 4.04 -4.74 -1.35
C CYS A 76 3.76 -6.25 -1.38
N PHE A 77 2.59 -6.67 -0.91
CA PHE A 77 2.17 -8.07 -0.95
C PHE A 77 1.96 -8.55 -2.40
N GLU A 78 1.37 -7.74 -3.26
CA GLU A 78 1.21 -8.07 -4.68
C GLU A 78 2.58 -8.21 -5.37
N ALA A 79 3.50 -7.26 -5.15
CA ALA A 79 4.87 -7.29 -5.67
C ALA A 79 5.67 -8.51 -5.17
N SER A 80 5.47 -8.93 -3.91
CA SER A 80 6.21 -10.05 -3.32
C SER A 80 6.04 -11.35 -4.10
N ARG A 81 4.86 -11.56 -4.69
CA ARG A 81 4.57 -12.71 -5.55
C ARG A 81 5.30 -12.67 -6.89
N LEU A 82 5.54 -11.46 -7.42
CA LEU A 82 6.20 -11.25 -8.71
C LEU A 82 7.71 -11.38 -8.60
N VAL A 83 8.31 -10.78 -7.57
CA VAL A 83 9.76 -10.88 -7.32
C VAL A 83 10.16 -12.28 -6.86
N GLY A 84 9.25 -13.04 -6.24
CA GLY A 84 9.49 -14.42 -5.83
C GLY A 84 10.50 -14.55 -4.68
N PRO A 85 10.92 -15.79 -4.33
CA PRO A 85 11.67 -16.07 -3.11
C PRO A 85 13.11 -15.53 -3.11
N THR A 86 13.66 -15.20 -4.27
CA THR A 86 15.01 -14.62 -4.40
C THR A 86 15.00 -13.09 -4.49
N GLY A 87 13.82 -12.48 -4.61
CA GLY A 87 13.65 -11.05 -4.69
C GLY A 87 13.39 -10.39 -3.34
N ARG A 88 13.14 -9.09 -3.36
CA ARG A 88 12.84 -8.30 -2.16
C ARG A 88 11.83 -7.21 -2.47
N VAL A 89 10.97 -6.92 -1.49
CA VAL A 89 10.08 -5.76 -1.53
C VAL A 89 10.34 -4.93 -0.28
N ILE A 90 10.42 -3.62 -0.44
CA ILE A 90 10.62 -2.64 0.62
C ILE A 90 9.47 -1.66 0.53
N GLY A 91 8.59 -1.67 1.52
CA GLY A 91 7.56 -0.64 1.69
C GLY A 91 8.08 0.46 2.59
N ILE A 92 7.83 1.71 2.22
CA ILE A 92 8.02 2.86 3.10
C ILE A 92 6.70 3.62 3.21
N ASP A 93 6.31 3.95 4.43
CA ASP A 93 5.21 4.87 4.71
C ASP A 93 5.63 5.82 5.84
N MET A 94 5.02 6.99 5.88
CA MET A 94 5.27 7.99 6.93
C MET A 94 4.34 7.78 8.14
N THR A 95 3.23 7.06 7.96
CA THR A 95 2.17 6.95 8.96
C THR A 95 2.35 5.67 9.78
N ASP A 96 2.76 5.77 11.05
CA ASP A 96 3.00 4.59 11.90
C ASP A 96 1.78 3.64 11.97
N THR A 97 0.57 4.18 12.07
CA THR A 97 -0.68 3.39 12.09
C THR A 97 -0.92 2.56 10.82
N MET A 98 -0.28 2.91 9.70
CA MET A 98 -0.33 2.08 8.48
C MET A 98 0.65 0.91 8.52
N LEU A 99 1.72 1.01 9.32
CA LEU A 99 2.82 0.05 9.38
C LEU A 99 2.65 -1.01 10.49
N GLU A 100 1.85 -0.70 11.52
CA GLU A 100 1.51 -1.60 12.63
C GLU A 100 0.40 -2.60 12.27
#